data_AF-A0A5K1HMP1-F1
#
_entry.id   AF-A0A5K1HMP1-F1
#
_cell.length_a   1.000
_cell.length_b   1.000
_cell.length_c   1.000
_cell.angle_alpha   90.00
_cell.angle_beta   90.00
_cell.angle_gamma   90.00
#
_symmetry.space_group_name_H-M   'P 1'
#
loop_
_entity.id
_entity.type
_entity.pdbx_description
1 polymer ?
#
loop_
_entity_poly.entity_id
_entity_poly.type
_entity_poly.pdbx_seq_one_letter_code
_entity_poly.pdbx_strand_id
1 'polypeptide(L)' 'MKYLCLLALLAVALSIAPRQLAPEFSALAVLPDNSFATLKLSDFRSKYVVLLFYPFDFTYVCPTEIISYSERANDFK' A
#
# COMPACT_ATOMS: atom_id res chain seq x y z
N MET A 1 -0.65 31.28 -1.90
CA MET A 1 0.10 30.05 -2.24
C MET A 1 0.81 29.39 -1.05
N LYS A 2 1.44 30.14 -0.12
CA LYS A 2 2.03 29.56 1.11
C LYS A 2 1.02 28.74 1.96
N TYR A 3 -0.20 29.23 2.14
CA TYR A 3 -1.23 28.54 2.94
C TYR A 3 -1.80 27.28 2.28
N LEU A 4 -1.86 27.23 0.94
CA LEU A 4 -2.34 26.05 0.20
C LEU A 4 -1.34 24.88 0.33
N CYS A 5 -0.04 25.19 0.29
CA CYS A 5 1.02 24.20 0.49
C CYS A 5 1.07 23.70 1.95
N LEU A 6 0.84 24.59 2.94
CA LEU A 6 0.79 24.22 4.35
C LEU A 6 -0.42 23.32 4.69
N LEU A 7 -1.59 23.60 4.10
CA LEU A 7 -2.79 22.77 4.24
C LEU A 7 -2.62 21.39 3.58
N ALA A 8 -1.97 21.33 2.42
CA ALA A 8 -1.67 20.07 1.75
C ALA A 8 -0.70 19.19 2.57
N LEU A 9 0.34 19.78 3.16
CA LEU A 9 1.27 19.09 4.06
C LEU A 9 0.60 18.55 5.33
N LEU A 10 -0.33 19.31 5.93
CA LEU A 10 -1.12 18.87 7.08
C LEU A 10 -2.11 17.74 6.73
N ALA A 11 -2.74 17.78 5.55
CA ALA A 11 -3.68 16.75 5.11
C ALA A 11 -3.03 15.39 4.88
N VAL A 12 -1.79 15.36 4.37
CA VAL A 12 -1.06 14.10 4.10
C VAL A 12 -0.60 13.43 5.40
N ALA A 13 -0.14 14.21 6.39
CA ALA A 13 0.32 13.69 7.69
C ALA A 13 -0.81 13.13 8.58
N LEU A 14 -2.07 13.50 8.31
CA LEU A 14 -3.27 13.01 9.01
C LEU A 14 -4.04 11.90 8.25
N SER A 15 -3.51 11.42 7.13
CA SER A 15 -4.29 10.63 6.18
C SER A 15 -4.56 9.17 6.62
N ILE A 16 -3.79 8.62 7.55
CA ILE A 16 -3.96 7.23 8.04
C ILE A 16 -4.44 7.26 9.49
N ALA A 17 -5.74 7.09 9.69
CA ALA A 17 -6.34 6.98 11.02
C ALA A 17 -7.32 5.79 11.09
N PRO A 18 -7.41 5.09 12.23
CA PRO A 18 -8.39 4.02 12.41
C PRO A 18 -9.82 4.51 12.18
N ARG A 19 -10.65 3.66 11.55
CA ARG A 19 -12.06 3.95 11.25
C ARG A 19 -12.28 5.13 10.29
N GLN A 20 -11.23 5.64 9.65
CA GLN A 20 -11.34 6.53 8.50
C GLN A 20 -11.11 5.75 7.21
N LEU A 21 -11.53 6.34 6.09
CA LEU A 21 -11.23 5.76 4.77
C LEU A 21 -9.72 5.79 4.56
N ALA A 22 -9.16 4.66 4.17
CA ALA A 22 -7.75 4.58 3.80
C ALA A 22 -7.46 5.53 2.62
N PRO A 23 -6.31 6.24 2.64
CA PRO A 23 -5.92 7.14 1.56
C PRO A 23 -5.92 6.45 0.21
N GLU A 24 -6.51 7.11 -0.80
CA GLU A 24 -6.44 6.60 -2.16
C GLU A 24 -5.01 6.68 -2.67
N PHE A 25 -4.57 5.63 -3.37
CA PHE A 25 -3.37 5.66 -4.17
C PHE A 25 -3.58 4.88 -5.47
N SER A 26 -2.81 5.29 -6.48
CA SER A 26 -2.66 4.60 -7.76
C SER A 26 -1.16 4.45 -8.03
N ALA A 27 -0.70 3.22 -8.23
CA ALA A 27 0.72 2.95 -8.45
C ALA A 27 0.93 1.82 -9.47
N LEU A 28 2.08 1.85 -10.14
CA LEU A 28 2.53 0.73 -10.97
C LEU A 28 3.01 -0.40 -10.05
N ALA A 29 2.55 -1.62 -10.29
CA ALA A 29 2.89 -2.81 -9.52
C ALA A 29 3.37 -3.94 -10.44
N VAL A 30 4.19 -4.83 -9.87
CA VAL A 30 4.58 -6.10 -10.48
C VAL A 30 3.61 -7.18 -9.99
N LEU A 31 2.96 -7.88 -10.92
CA LEU A 31 2.00 -8.95 -10.62
C LEU A 31 2.70 -10.32 -10.47
N PRO A 32 2.02 -11.36 -9.93
CA PRO A 32 2.62 -12.68 -9.73
C PRO A 32 3.15 -13.36 -10.99
N ASP A 33 2.64 -12.98 -12.17
CA ASP A 33 3.08 -13.45 -13.48
C ASP A 33 4.25 -12.61 -14.06
N ASN A 34 4.82 -11.71 -13.27
CA ASN A 34 5.85 -10.74 -13.62
C ASN A 34 5.40 -9.67 -14.64
N SER A 35 4.10 -9.53 -14.89
CA SER A 35 3.58 -8.42 -15.69
C SER A 35 3.49 -7.13 -14.87
N PHE A 36 3.45 -6.00 -15.56
CA PHE A 36 3.25 -4.69 -14.94
C PHE A 36 1.80 -4.24 -15.12
N ALA A 37 1.19 -3.77 -14.05
CA ALA A 37 -0.15 -3.18 -14.08
C ALA A 37 -0.26 -2.00 -13.11
N THR A 38 -1.08 -1.01 -13.47
CA THR A 38 -1.44 0.05 -12.54
C THR A 38 -2.56 -0.44 -11.62
N LEU A 39 -2.32 -0.44 -10.32
CA LEU A 39 -3.30 -0.81 -9.30
C LEU A 39 -3.79 0.45 -8.58
N LYS A 40 -5.08 0.47 -8.26
CA LYS A 40 -5.70 1.47 -7.39
C LYS A 40 -6.25 0.81 -6.15
N LEU A 41 -6.18 1.49 -5.00
CA LEU A 41 -6.79 0.97 -3.77
C LEU A 41 -8.31 0.73 -3.92
N SER A 42 -8.97 1.52 -4.78
CA SER A 42 -10.39 1.37 -5.10
C SER A 42 -10.74 0.09 -5.85
N ASP A 43 -9.78 -0.55 -6.53
CA ASP A 43 -10.01 -1.83 -7.22
C ASP A 43 -10.29 -2.99 -6.24
N PHE A 44 -9.93 -2.81 -4.96
CA PHE A 44 -10.08 -3.81 -3.90
C PHE A 44 -11.27 -3.55 -2.96
N ARG A 45 -12.23 -2.71 -3.35
CA ARG A 45 -13.44 -2.46 -2.55
C ARG A 45 -14.19 -3.78 -2.26
N SER A 46 -14.84 -3.81 -1.10
CA SER A 46 -15.58 -4.98 -0.59
C SER A 46 -14.72 -6.21 -0.25
N LYS A 47 -13.38 -6.08 -0.26
CA LYS A 47 -12.44 -7.09 0.26
C LYS A 47 -11.64 -6.50 1.41
N TYR A 48 -11.22 -7.36 2.34
CA TYR A 48 -10.18 -6.98 3.28
C TYR A 48 -8.84 -6.91 2.54
N VAL A 49 -8.06 -5.86 2.81
CA VAL A 49 -6.76 -5.62 2.18
C VAL A 49 -5.72 -5.48 3.28
N VAL A 50 -4.68 -6.30 3.20
CA VAL A 50 -3.45 -6.12 3.98
C VAL A 50 -2.46 -5.37 3.08
N LEU A 51 -2.18 -4.12 3.41
CA LEU A 51 -1.19 -3.29 2.71
C LEU A 51 0.08 -3.21 3.56
N LEU A 52 1.15 -3.86 3.10
CA LEU A 52 2.44 -3.89 3.78
C LEU A 52 3.41 -2.92 3.09
N PHE A 53 4.02 -2.03 3.87
CA PHE A 53 5.15 -1.22 3.43
C PHE A 53 6.43 -1.82 4.01
N TYR A 54 7.46 -1.96 3.18
CA TYR A 54 8.79 -2.39 3.60
C TYR A 54 9.83 -1.35 3.14
N PRO A 55 10.96 -1.19 3.85
CA PRO A 55 11.85 -0.05 3.66
C PRO A 55 12.63 -0.06 2.35
N PHE A 56 13.21 -1.20 1.94
CA PHE A 56 14.01 -1.27 0.71
C PHE A 56 14.20 -2.71 0.21
N ASP A 57 14.25 -2.87 -1.12
CA ASP A 57 14.60 -4.12 -1.79
C ASP A 57 16.05 -4.55 -1.49
N PHE A 58 16.37 -5.84 -1.59
CA PHE A 58 17.74 -6.34 -1.44
C PHE A 58 18.40 -6.05 -0.08
N THR A 59 17.59 -6.07 0.98
CA THR A 59 18.04 -6.02 2.38
C THR A 59 17.81 -7.38 3.07
N TYR A 60 18.14 -7.50 4.36
CA TYR A 60 18.11 -8.80 5.05
C TYR A 60 16.72 -9.23 5.55
N VAL A 61 15.95 -8.32 6.15
CA VAL A 61 14.67 -8.66 6.81
C VAL A 61 13.48 -8.55 5.86
N CYS A 62 13.41 -7.49 5.06
CA CYS A 62 12.30 -7.25 4.13
C CYS A 62 11.93 -8.45 3.25
N PRO A 63 12.88 -9.16 2.59
CA PRO A 63 12.50 -10.31 1.77
C PRO A 63 11.87 -11.43 2.59
N THR A 64 12.26 -11.60 3.86
CA THR A 64 11.67 -12.63 4.72
C THR A 64 10.20 -12.34 5.02
N GLU A 65 9.86 -11.07 5.26
CA GLU A 65 8.48 -10.64 5.50
C GLU A 65 7.62 -10.85 4.25
N ILE A 66 8.06 -10.36 3.09
CA ILE A 66 7.31 -10.48 1.82
C ILE A 66 7.08 -11.94 1.45
N ILE A 67 8.10 -12.80 1.58
CA ILE A 67 7.97 -14.25 1.29
C ILE A 67 6.95 -14.89 2.23
N SER A 68 7.02 -14.61 3.53
CA SER A 68 6.09 -15.21 4.51
C SER A 68 4.62 -14.85 4.24
N TYR A 69 4.33 -13.61 3.82
CA TYR A 69 2.99 -13.20 3.44
C TYR A 69 2.55 -13.84 2.12
N SER A 70 3.47 -14.01 1.16
CA SER A 70 3.21 -14.66 -0.12
C SER A 70 2.84 -16.14 0.04
N GLU A 71 3.63 -16.90 0.82
CA GLU A 71 3.39 -18.32 1.09
C GLU A 71 2.04 -18.56 1.78
N ARG A 72 1.58 -17.59 2.56
CA ARG A 72 0.33 -17.63 3.33
C ARG A 72 -0.81 -16.85 2.69
N ALA A 73 -0.68 -16.41 1.44
CA ALA A 73 -1.69 -15.58 0.77
C ALA A 73 -3.09 -16.23 0.73
N ASN A 74 -3.16 -17.57 0.74
CA ASN A 74 -4.43 -18.30 0.80
C ASN A 74 -5.16 -18.16 2.15
N ASP A 75 -4.46 -17.87 3.25
CA ASP A 75 -5.06 -17.65 4.57
C ASP A 75 -5.92 -16.37 4.62
N PHE A 76 -5.75 -15.47 3.63
CA PHE A 76 -6.38 -14.14 3.57
C PHE A 76 -7.49 -14.02 2.50
N LYS A 77 -7.89 -15.14 1.88
CA LYS A 77 -8.92 -15.17 0.83
C LYS A 77 -10.35 -15.11 1.38
#